data_AF-A0A523J9A5-F1
#
_entry.id   AF-A0A523J9A5-F1
#
_cell.length_a   1.000
_cell.length_b   1.000
_cell.length_c   1.000
_cell.angle_alpha   90.00
_cell.angle_beta   90.00
_cell.angle_gamma   90.00
#
_symmetry.space_group_name_H-M   'P 1'
#
loop_
_entity.id
_entity.type
_entity.pdbx_description
1 polymer ?
#
loop_
_entity_poly.entity_id
_entity_poly.type
_entity_poly.pdbx_seq_one_letter_code
_entity_poly.pdbx_strand_id
1 'polypeptide(L)'
;MIKILISIFIFLFMASSQASDYISGQGRFYAADGDSIQFIKKQLLYNAFRNVINKDLKHQGLNDKRFWEIFDQKFEESFAEIKETLQTKYKIQEGEKIDPKVQEKYKKALRAKRLVLRTKFSSLGRAISSYAIKTITRSPKYPKSRFLSLQAKVDRKILNRIYFRFIKSGENKKFSSLIISPTLSLTNLTWDELGVEVKNDLTEVIYGHW
;
A
#
# COMPACT_ATOMS: atom_id res chain seq x y z
N MET A 1 -15.64 41.61 29.92
CA MET A 1 -14.49 41.49 29.00
C MET A 1 -13.70 40.19 29.17
N ILE A 2 -13.38 39.73 30.39
CA ILE A 2 -12.62 38.49 30.64
C ILE A 2 -13.30 37.22 30.06
N LYS A 3 -14.64 37.12 30.10
CA LYS A 3 -15.38 35.97 29.54
C LYS A 3 -15.30 35.86 28.00
N ILE A 4 -15.10 36.97 27.29
CA ILE A 4 -14.97 36.98 25.82
C ILE A 4 -13.54 36.56 25.43
N LEU A 5 -12.53 36.94 26.23
CA LEU A 5 -11.14 36.53 26.02
C LEU A 5 -10.94 35.01 26.17
N ILE A 6 -11.62 34.39 27.15
CA ILE A 6 -11.54 32.94 27.40
C ILE A 6 -12.22 32.15 26.27
N SER A 7 -13.31 32.68 25.70
CA SER A 7 -14.03 32.02 24.59
C SER A 7 -13.22 32.04 23.28
N ILE A 8 -12.40 33.06 23.05
CA ILE A 8 -11.49 33.14 21.90
C ILE A 8 -10.29 32.18 22.05
N PHE A 9 -9.79 31.99 23.28
CA PHE A 9 -8.65 31.09 23.53
C PHE A 9 -9.00 29.61 23.35
N ILE A 10 -10.24 29.20 23.63
CA ILE A 10 -10.71 27.82 23.43
C ILE A 10 -10.92 27.50 21.94
N PHE A 11 -11.23 28.49 21.10
CA PHE A 11 -11.43 28.28 19.66
C PHE A 11 -10.10 28.10 18.89
N LEU A 12 -8.98 28.58 19.44
CA LEU A 12 -7.64 28.45 18.83
C LEU A 12 -7.00 27.07 19.00
N PHE A 13 -7.50 26.22 19.91
CA PHE A 13 -6.93 24.88 20.15
C PHE A 13 -7.50 23.77 19.24
N MET A 14 -8.56 24.04 18.47
CA MET A 14 -9.13 23.05 17.54
C MET A 14 -8.47 23.04 16.16
N ALA A 15 -7.52 23.94 15.89
CA ALA A 15 -6.71 23.92 14.68
C ALA A 15 -5.45 23.05 14.87
N SER A 16 -5.57 21.87 15.47
CA SER A 16 -4.55 20.83 15.32
C SER A 16 -4.57 20.41 13.84
N SER A 17 -3.70 21.04 13.08
CA SER A 17 -3.41 20.70 11.69
C SER A 17 -3.20 19.20 11.60
N GLN A 18 -4.12 18.49 10.94
CA GLN A 18 -3.83 17.16 10.44
C GLN A 18 -2.72 17.33 9.41
N ALA A 19 -1.47 17.25 9.86
CA ALA A 19 -0.34 17.05 8.97
C ALA A 19 -0.65 15.78 8.20
N SER A 20 -1.12 15.91 6.97
CA SER A 20 -1.36 14.76 6.13
C SER A 20 0.01 14.17 5.83
N ASP A 21 0.35 13.05 6.47
CA ASP A 21 1.64 12.39 6.30
C ASP A 21 1.82 12.00 4.82
N TYR A 22 2.57 12.81 4.10
CA TYR A 22 2.99 12.50 2.75
C TYR A 22 4.12 11.48 2.80
N ILE A 23 3.88 10.32 2.19
CA ILE A 23 4.87 9.25 2.12
C ILE A 23 5.68 9.44 0.84
N SER A 24 7.00 9.51 0.97
CA SER A 24 7.89 9.61 -0.19
C SER A 24 8.03 8.26 -0.89
N GLY A 25 7.74 8.22 -2.18
CA GLY A 25 7.81 7.04 -3.05
C GLY A 25 8.93 7.14 -4.08
N GLN A 26 9.54 6.00 -4.41
CA GLN A 26 10.56 5.92 -5.45
C GLN A 26 10.25 4.79 -6.44
N GLY A 27 10.30 5.11 -7.73
CA GLY A 27 10.16 4.18 -8.83
C GLY A 27 11.45 4.11 -9.64
N ARG A 28 11.99 2.90 -9.79
CA ARG A 28 13.14 2.63 -10.67
C ARG A 28 12.70 1.72 -11.81
N PHE A 29 13.17 1.97 -13.02
CA PHE A 29 12.85 1.14 -14.17
C PHE A 29 13.98 1.15 -15.21
N TYR A 30 14.28 -0.02 -15.77
CA TYR A 30 15.19 -0.17 -16.90
C TYR A 30 14.36 -0.35 -18.17
N ALA A 31 14.36 0.67 -19.03
CA ALA A 31 13.61 0.66 -20.27
C ALA A 31 14.28 -0.25 -21.33
N ALA A 32 13.45 -0.97 -22.09
CA ALA A 32 13.91 -1.67 -23.29
C ALA A 32 13.92 -0.71 -24.49
N ASP A 33 14.61 -1.12 -25.55
CA ASP A 33 14.61 -0.37 -26.79
C ASP A 33 13.19 -0.33 -27.38
N GLY A 34 12.77 0.85 -27.83
CA GLY A 34 11.42 1.07 -28.36
C GLY A 34 10.30 1.15 -27.30
N ASP A 35 10.60 1.13 -25.99
CA ASP A 35 9.61 1.43 -24.96
C ASP A 35 9.14 2.89 -25.09
N SER A 36 7.82 3.11 -25.17
CA SER A 36 7.27 4.45 -25.31
C SER A 36 7.44 5.26 -24.02
N ILE A 37 7.57 6.59 -24.14
CA ILE A 37 7.68 7.48 -22.97
C ILE A 37 6.49 7.29 -22.02
N GLN A 38 5.28 7.10 -22.57
CA GLN A 38 4.08 6.85 -21.77
C GLN A 38 4.16 5.53 -20.99
N PHE A 39 4.67 4.46 -21.62
CA PHE A 39 4.89 3.18 -20.94
C PHE A 39 5.90 3.33 -19.80
N ILE A 40 7.03 3.99 -20.05
CA ILE A 40 8.08 4.25 -19.04
C ILE A 40 7.50 5.03 -17.86
N LYS A 41 6.75 6.11 -18.12
CA LYS A 41 6.11 6.91 -17.05
C LYS A 41 5.14 6.08 -16.22
N LYS A 42 4.28 5.28 -16.85
CA LYS A 42 3.33 4.40 -16.15
C LYS A 42 4.05 3.35 -15.29
N GLN A 43 5.13 2.76 -15.80
CA GLN A 43 5.90 1.77 -15.08
C GLN A 43 6.62 2.36 -13.87
N LEU A 44 7.24 3.54 -14.04
CA LEU A 44 7.87 4.27 -12.95
C LEU A 44 6.86 4.64 -11.86
N LEU A 45 5.69 5.14 -12.26
CA LEU A 45 4.62 5.51 -11.33
C LEU A 45 4.10 4.30 -10.56
N TYR A 46 3.85 3.17 -11.24
CA TYR A 46 3.46 1.92 -10.60
C TYR A 46 4.50 1.47 -9.56
N ASN A 47 5.78 1.48 -9.92
CA ASN A 47 6.87 1.10 -9.01
C ASN A 47 6.95 2.04 -7.80
N ALA A 48 6.75 3.35 -8.01
CA ALA A 48 6.73 4.34 -6.94
C ALA A 48 5.53 4.15 -6.01
N PHE A 49 4.33 3.88 -6.52
CA PHE A 49 3.15 3.58 -5.71
C PHE A 49 3.32 2.30 -4.91
N ARG A 50 3.88 1.24 -5.52
CA ARG A 50 4.24 0.02 -4.78
C ARG A 50 5.20 0.34 -3.63
N ASN A 51 6.21 1.18 -3.86
CA ASN A 51 7.13 1.59 -2.79
C ASN A 51 6.43 2.37 -1.67
N VAL A 52 5.51 3.29 -2.00
CA VAL A 52 4.70 4.03 -1.02
C VAL A 52 3.86 3.07 -0.18
N ILE A 53 3.14 2.16 -0.85
CA ILE A 53 2.28 1.17 -0.19
C ILE A 53 3.11 0.28 0.74
N ASN A 54 4.30 -0.16 0.34
CA ASN A 54 5.18 -0.94 1.22
C ASN A 54 5.56 -0.18 2.48
N LYS A 55 5.89 1.10 2.35
CA LYS A 55 6.25 1.94 3.49
C LYS A 55 5.06 2.12 4.43
N ASP A 56 3.88 2.37 3.89
CA ASP A 56 2.67 2.54 4.70
C ASP A 56 2.24 1.23 5.40
N LEU A 57 2.26 0.10 4.68
CA LEU A 57 1.98 -1.22 5.29
C LEU A 57 2.94 -1.53 6.43
N LYS A 58 4.25 -1.31 6.23
CA LYS A 58 5.25 -1.51 7.30
C LYS A 58 5.04 -0.57 8.47
N HIS A 59 4.73 0.69 8.21
CA HIS A 59 4.44 1.67 9.24
C HIS A 59 3.22 1.27 10.09
N GLN A 60 2.23 0.60 9.47
CA GLN A 60 1.07 0.04 10.16
C GLN A 60 1.32 -1.35 10.80
N GLY A 61 2.54 -1.89 10.76
CA GLY A 61 2.86 -3.22 11.30
C GLY A 61 2.31 -4.40 10.47
N LEU A 62 1.91 -4.15 9.22
CA LEU A 62 1.37 -5.16 8.31
C LEU A 62 2.47 -5.86 7.49
N ASN A 63 2.26 -7.12 7.14
CA ASN A 63 3.24 -7.92 6.39
C ASN A 63 3.14 -7.63 4.88
N ASP A 64 3.96 -6.68 4.41
CA ASP A 64 4.01 -6.26 3.01
C ASP A 64 4.43 -7.40 2.08
N LYS A 65 5.39 -8.24 2.48
CA LYS A 65 5.87 -9.38 1.68
C LYS A 65 4.73 -10.34 1.36
N ARG A 66 4.03 -10.81 2.40
CA ARG A 66 2.93 -11.77 2.25
C ARG A 66 1.78 -11.20 1.41
N PHE A 67 1.47 -9.92 1.59
CA PHE A 67 0.48 -9.23 0.78
C PHE A 67 0.85 -9.28 -0.71
N TRP A 68 2.08 -8.95 -1.06
CA TRP A 68 2.52 -8.93 -2.46
C TRP A 68 2.67 -10.30 -3.08
N GLU A 69 3.05 -11.32 -2.33
CA GLU A 69 3.05 -12.71 -2.81
C GLU A 69 1.65 -13.13 -3.26
N ILE A 70 0.65 -12.95 -2.39
CA ILE A 70 -0.74 -13.33 -2.69
C ILE A 70 -1.31 -12.44 -3.80
N PHE A 71 -1.01 -11.13 -3.78
CA PHE A 71 -1.44 -10.20 -4.82
C PHE A 71 -0.87 -10.58 -6.18
N ASP A 72 0.44 -10.86 -6.25
CA ASP A 72 1.12 -11.21 -7.49
C ASP A 72 0.62 -12.59 -7.99
N GLN A 73 0.40 -13.57 -7.11
CA GLN A 73 -0.20 -14.86 -7.47
C GLN A 73 -1.58 -14.68 -8.12
N LYS A 74 -2.52 -14.02 -7.42
CA LYS A 74 -3.88 -13.80 -7.95
C LYS A 74 -3.87 -12.97 -9.23
N PHE A 75 -2.91 -12.05 -9.36
CA PHE A 75 -2.73 -11.30 -10.59
C PHE A 75 -2.30 -12.22 -11.74
N GLU A 76 -1.33 -13.11 -11.55
CA GLU A 76 -0.90 -14.04 -12.60
C GLU A 76 -2.02 -14.99 -13.01
N GLU A 77 -2.83 -15.48 -12.07
CA GLU A 77 -4.04 -16.26 -12.35
C GLU A 77 -5.00 -15.48 -13.27
N SER A 78 -5.32 -14.22 -12.93
CA SER A 78 -6.17 -13.38 -13.77
C SER A 78 -5.55 -12.98 -15.12
N PHE A 79 -4.21 -13.04 -15.23
CA PHE A 79 -3.48 -12.64 -16.43
C PHE A 79 -3.27 -13.82 -17.39
N ALA A 80 -3.45 -15.06 -16.93
CA ALA A 80 -3.22 -16.28 -17.72
C ALA A 80 -4.05 -16.29 -19.01
N GLU A 81 -5.36 -16.05 -18.93
CA GLU A 81 -6.26 -16.02 -20.10
C GLU A 81 -5.83 -14.99 -21.15
N ILE A 82 -5.31 -13.85 -20.70
CA ILE A 82 -4.88 -12.76 -21.57
C ILE A 82 -3.54 -13.11 -22.24
N LYS A 83 -2.67 -13.81 -21.52
CA LYS A 83 -1.44 -14.36 -22.07
C LYS A 83 -1.75 -15.38 -23.17
N GLU A 84 -2.67 -16.30 -22.92
CA GLU A 84 -3.11 -17.30 -23.90
C GLU A 84 -3.71 -16.65 -25.15
N THR A 85 -4.63 -15.69 -24.96
CA THR A 85 -5.24 -14.94 -26.06
C THR A 85 -4.18 -14.23 -26.94
N LEU A 86 -3.14 -13.67 -26.30
CA LEU A 86 -2.02 -13.07 -27.03
C LEU A 86 -1.16 -14.11 -27.74
N GLN A 87 -0.90 -15.28 -27.13
CA GLN A 87 -0.15 -16.36 -27.78
C GLN A 87 -0.86 -16.84 -29.05
N THR A 88 -2.18 -17.05 -28.99
CA THR A 88 -2.99 -17.41 -30.15
C THR A 88 -2.94 -16.33 -31.23
N LYS A 89 -3.07 -15.05 -30.86
CA LYS A 89 -3.01 -13.92 -31.81
C LYS A 89 -1.69 -13.85 -32.59
N TYR A 90 -0.58 -14.15 -31.93
CA TYR A 90 0.75 -14.14 -32.54
C TYR A 90 1.20 -15.50 -33.08
N LYS A 91 0.32 -16.52 -33.03
CA LYS A 91 0.58 -17.90 -33.49
C LYS A 91 1.86 -18.50 -32.88
N ILE A 92 2.04 -18.28 -31.58
CA ILE A 92 3.20 -18.77 -30.84
C ILE A 92 2.84 -20.13 -30.23
N GLN A 93 3.36 -21.21 -30.81
CA GLN A 93 3.31 -22.55 -30.21
C GLN A 93 4.60 -22.78 -29.40
N GLU A 94 4.50 -23.47 -28.26
CA GLU A 94 5.66 -23.82 -27.45
C GLU A 94 6.53 -24.83 -28.21
N GLY A 95 7.80 -24.47 -28.47
CA GLY A 95 8.79 -25.35 -29.12
C GLY A 95 9.11 -25.04 -30.58
N GLU A 96 8.36 -24.15 -31.24
CA GLU A 96 8.64 -23.78 -32.64
C GLU A 96 9.63 -22.62 -32.77
N LYS A 97 10.44 -22.64 -33.84
CA LYS A 97 11.31 -21.52 -34.24
C LYS A 97 10.45 -20.39 -34.81
N ILE A 98 10.05 -19.48 -33.94
CA ILE A 98 9.29 -18.28 -34.30
C ILE A 98 10.25 -17.21 -34.86
N ASP A 99 9.80 -16.45 -35.85
CA ASP A 99 10.52 -15.26 -36.36
C ASP A 99 10.86 -14.30 -35.20
N PRO A 100 12.15 -13.92 -35.02
CA PRO A 100 12.57 -13.01 -33.96
C PRO A 100 11.76 -11.69 -33.93
N LYS A 101 11.33 -11.16 -35.08
CA LYS A 101 10.52 -9.94 -35.14
C LYS A 101 9.12 -10.14 -34.54
N VAL A 102 8.52 -11.30 -34.78
CA VAL A 102 7.20 -11.65 -34.22
C VAL A 102 7.32 -11.86 -32.71
N GLN A 103 8.38 -12.54 -32.27
CA GLN A 103 8.65 -12.77 -30.85
C GLN A 103 8.86 -11.45 -30.09
N GLU A 104 9.59 -10.50 -30.67
CA GLU A 104 9.80 -9.17 -30.06
C GLU A 104 8.48 -8.39 -29.93
N LYS A 105 7.67 -8.37 -31.01
CA LYS A 105 6.34 -7.73 -30.99
C LYS A 105 5.43 -8.34 -29.93
N TYR A 106 5.41 -9.67 -29.80
CA TYR A 106 4.67 -10.36 -28.77
C TYR A 106 5.15 -9.98 -27.37
N LYS A 107 6.46 -10.04 -27.09
CA LYS A 107 7.04 -9.66 -25.79
C LYS A 107 6.68 -8.22 -25.41
N LYS A 108 6.75 -7.30 -26.38
CA LYS A 108 6.38 -5.89 -26.19
C LYS A 108 4.89 -5.73 -25.88
N ALA A 109 4.02 -6.40 -26.64
CA ALA A 109 2.58 -6.38 -26.42
C ALA A 109 2.19 -6.98 -25.06
N LEU A 110 2.79 -8.12 -24.71
CA LEU A 110 2.58 -8.79 -23.43
C LEU A 110 2.99 -7.90 -22.26
N ARG A 111 4.18 -7.28 -22.31
CA ARG A 111 4.64 -6.34 -21.28
C ARG A 111 3.72 -5.13 -21.14
N ALA A 112 3.29 -4.54 -22.25
CA ALA A 112 2.38 -3.40 -22.24
C ALA A 112 1.02 -3.77 -21.62
N LYS A 113 0.45 -4.91 -22.01
CA LYS A 113 -0.82 -5.42 -21.47
C LYS A 113 -0.71 -5.74 -19.99
N ARG A 114 0.38 -6.41 -19.58
CA ARG A 114 0.65 -6.73 -18.17
C ARG A 114 0.68 -5.47 -17.31
N LEU A 115 1.38 -4.41 -17.72
CA LEU A 115 1.42 -3.15 -16.98
C LEU A 115 0.03 -2.49 -16.85
N VAL A 116 -0.73 -2.43 -17.95
CA VAL A 116 -2.07 -1.82 -17.94
C VAL A 116 -3.03 -2.56 -17.01
N LEU A 117 -2.97 -3.90 -16.99
CA LEU A 117 -3.82 -4.68 -16.11
C LEU A 117 -3.35 -4.63 -14.66
N ARG A 118 -2.04 -4.76 -14.43
CA ARG A 118 -1.47 -4.72 -13.09
C ARG A 118 -1.70 -3.40 -12.37
N THR A 119 -1.70 -2.29 -13.10
CA THR A 119 -2.06 -0.96 -12.54
C THR A 119 -3.53 -0.84 -12.13
N LYS A 120 -4.43 -1.58 -12.79
CA LYS A 120 -5.86 -1.60 -12.49
C LYS A 120 -6.28 -2.72 -11.53
N PHE A 121 -5.44 -3.74 -11.38
CA PHE A 121 -5.76 -4.95 -10.64
C PHE A 121 -6.13 -4.64 -9.18
N SER A 122 -7.25 -5.23 -8.75
CA SER A 122 -7.85 -5.04 -7.42
C SER A 122 -8.03 -3.58 -6.99
N SER A 123 -8.06 -2.64 -7.95
CA SER A 123 -8.15 -1.20 -7.70
C SER A 123 -7.06 -0.66 -6.76
N LEU A 124 -5.86 -1.25 -6.74
CA LEU A 124 -4.80 -0.85 -5.82
C LEU A 124 -4.43 0.63 -5.93
N GLY A 125 -4.49 1.20 -7.13
CA GLY A 125 -4.25 2.63 -7.35
C GLY A 125 -5.19 3.55 -6.56
N ARG A 126 -6.39 3.09 -6.17
CA ARG A 126 -7.33 3.86 -5.34
C ARG A 126 -6.85 4.07 -3.91
N ALA A 127 -5.89 3.28 -3.43
CA ALA A 127 -5.27 3.49 -2.13
C ALA A 127 -4.40 4.75 -2.10
N ILE A 128 -3.98 5.27 -3.25
CA ILE A 128 -3.27 6.54 -3.36
C ILE A 128 -4.31 7.64 -3.59
N SER A 129 -4.58 8.46 -2.57
CA SER A 129 -5.59 9.52 -2.65
C SER A 129 -5.10 10.71 -3.47
N SER A 130 -3.83 11.06 -3.33
CA SER A 130 -3.18 12.13 -4.10
C SER A 130 -1.67 11.89 -4.16
N TYR A 131 -1.01 12.44 -5.17
CA TYR A 131 0.44 12.39 -5.29
C TYR A 131 0.99 13.58 -6.06
N ALA A 132 2.23 13.96 -5.75
CA ALA A 132 3.00 14.97 -6.45
C ALA A 132 4.33 14.36 -6.89
N ILE A 133 4.62 14.43 -8.18
CA ILE A 133 5.90 13.99 -8.73
C ILE A 133 6.93 15.05 -8.40
N LYS A 134 7.99 14.68 -7.68
CA LYS A 134 9.09 15.58 -7.33
C LYS A 134 10.13 15.64 -8.43
N THR A 135 10.61 14.47 -8.84
CA THR A 135 11.67 14.37 -9.85
C THR A 135 11.45 13.19 -10.77
N ILE A 136 11.80 13.37 -12.05
CA ILE A 136 11.95 12.29 -13.02
C ILE A 136 13.32 12.48 -13.65
N THR A 137 14.20 11.49 -13.52
CA THR A 137 15.56 11.57 -14.02
C THR A 137 15.97 10.32 -14.78
N ARG A 138 17.02 10.47 -15.59
CA ARG A 138 17.70 9.41 -16.34
C ARG A 138 19.13 9.33 -15.81
N SER A 139 19.66 8.11 -15.68
CA SER A 139 21.07 7.96 -15.32
C SER A 139 21.95 8.44 -16.49
N PRO A 140 22.97 9.29 -16.23
CA PRO A 140 23.94 9.68 -17.24
C PRO A 140 24.77 8.48 -17.72
N LYS A 141 25.16 7.60 -16.80
CA LYS A 141 25.96 6.39 -17.08
C LYS A 141 25.14 5.29 -17.77
N TYR A 142 23.87 5.14 -17.40
CA TYR A 142 22.99 4.10 -17.94
C TYR A 142 21.75 4.71 -18.59
N PRO A 143 21.78 4.99 -19.90
CA PRO A 143 20.72 5.73 -20.56
C PRO A 143 19.38 4.98 -20.62
N LYS A 144 19.31 3.69 -20.28
CA LYS A 144 18.05 2.93 -20.15
C LYS A 144 17.48 2.98 -18.73
N SER A 145 18.30 3.33 -17.73
CA SER A 145 17.87 3.47 -16.35
C SER A 145 17.10 4.77 -16.16
N ARG A 146 15.92 4.66 -15.56
CA ARG A 146 15.00 5.75 -15.27
C ARG A 146 14.65 5.73 -13.79
N PHE A 147 14.49 6.92 -13.23
CA PHE A 147 14.15 7.13 -11.84
C PHE A 147 13.00 8.13 -11.75
N LEU A 148 12.10 7.89 -10.80
CA LEU A 148 11.02 8.78 -10.43
C LEU A 148 10.94 8.85 -8.91
N SER A 149 10.87 10.06 -8.37
CA SER A 149 10.50 10.28 -6.97
C SER A 149 9.20 11.05 -6.88
N LEU A 150 8.37 10.70 -5.91
CA LEU A 150 7.10 11.36 -5.65
C LEU A 150 6.83 11.43 -4.15
N GLN A 151 5.90 12.30 -3.78
CA GLN A 151 5.20 12.25 -2.50
C GLN A 151 3.77 11.82 -2.76
N ALA A 152 3.22 10.95 -1.92
CA ALA A 152 1.86 10.47 -2.04
C ALA A 152 1.16 10.47 -0.69
N LYS A 153 -0.13 10.78 -0.70
CA LYS A 153 -1.04 10.59 0.42
C LYS A 153 -1.75 9.25 0.23
N VAL A 154 -1.74 8.42 1.27
CA VAL A 154 -2.37 7.09 1.24
C VAL A 154 -3.70 7.15 1.98
N ASP A 155 -4.76 6.64 1.35
CA ASP A 155 -6.00 6.34 2.03
C ASP A 155 -5.85 4.99 2.75
N ARG A 156 -5.52 5.05 4.05
CA ARG A 156 -5.31 3.86 4.88
C ARG A 156 -6.58 3.00 5.00
N LYS A 157 -7.77 3.59 4.95
CA LYS A 157 -9.03 2.83 5.03
C LYS A 157 -9.22 1.95 3.79
N ILE A 158 -8.93 2.50 2.61
CA ILE A 158 -8.96 1.74 1.35
C ILE A 158 -7.83 0.72 1.33
N LEU A 159 -6.60 1.12 1.69
CA LEU A 159 -5.46 0.22 1.69
C LEU A 159 -5.67 -0.98 2.61
N ASN A 160 -6.13 -0.76 3.84
CA ASN A 160 -6.38 -1.83 4.80
C ASN A 160 -7.49 -2.76 4.34
N ARG A 161 -8.56 -2.21 3.74
CA ARG A 161 -9.62 -3.02 3.13
C ARG A 161 -9.07 -3.93 2.03
N ILE A 162 -8.20 -3.40 1.15
CA ILE A 162 -7.56 -4.19 0.11
C ILE A 162 -6.64 -5.24 0.74
N TYR A 163 -5.77 -4.85 1.66
CA TYR A 163 -4.85 -5.74 2.36
C TYR A 163 -5.59 -6.92 3.00
N PHE A 164 -6.58 -6.66 3.84
CA PHE A 164 -7.32 -7.73 4.51
C PHE A 164 -8.16 -8.57 3.55
N ARG A 165 -8.62 -8.03 2.41
CA ARG A 165 -9.26 -8.87 1.37
C ARG A 165 -8.30 -9.92 0.82
N PHE A 166 -7.03 -9.59 0.63
CA PHE A 166 -6.03 -10.56 0.15
C PHE A 166 -5.56 -11.50 1.26
N ILE A 167 -5.29 -10.98 2.46
CA ILE A 167 -4.77 -11.78 3.58
C ILE A 167 -5.84 -12.68 4.22
N LYS A 168 -7.09 -12.23 4.35
CA LYS A 168 -8.20 -13.02 4.93
C LYS A 168 -8.85 -13.99 3.94
N SER A 169 -8.44 -13.98 2.67
CA SER A 169 -9.03 -14.85 1.63
C SER A 169 -8.56 -16.31 1.71
N GLY A 170 -7.69 -16.67 2.65
CA GLY A 170 -7.50 -18.07 3.05
C GLY A 170 -8.37 -18.33 4.27
N GLU A 171 -9.40 -19.17 4.08
CA GLU A 171 -10.36 -19.76 5.04
C GLU A 171 -10.77 -18.91 6.24
N ASN A 172 -12.08 -18.79 6.47
CA ASN A 172 -12.70 -18.22 7.66
C ASN A 172 -11.90 -18.49 8.96
N LYS A 173 -10.89 -17.66 9.26
CA LYS A 173 -10.25 -17.65 10.56
C LYS A 173 -11.26 -17.05 11.51
N LYS A 174 -12.14 -17.91 12.01
CA LYS A 174 -12.89 -17.69 13.24
C LYS A 174 -11.82 -17.50 14.31
N PHE A 175 -11.47 -16.25 14.59
CA PHE A 175 -10.73 -15.95 15.81
C PHE A 175 -11.65 -16.38 16.95
N SER A 176 -11.33 -17.50 17.59
CA SER A 176 -12.12 -18.04 18.71
C SER A 176 -11.93 -17.21 19.97
N SER A 177 -10.79 -16.53 20.09
CA SER A 177 -10.47 -15.68 21.24
C SER A 177 -9.59 -14.50 20.82
N LEU A 178 -9.95 -13.32 21.32
CA LEU A 178 -9.11 -12.13 21.35
C LEU A 178 -8.66 -11.97 22.81
N ILE A 179 -7.37 -12.16 23.07
CA ILE A 179 -6.80 -11.95 24.40
C ILE A 179 -6.30 -10.51 24.46
N ILE A 180 -6.94 -9.69 25.29
CA ILE A 180 -6.53 -8.31 25.55
C ILE A 180 -5.87 -8.29 26.92
N SER A 181 -4.64 -7.78 27.00
CA SER A 181 -3.89 -7.62 28.26
C SER A 181 -3.62 -6.13 28.49
N PRO A 182 -4.58 -5.37 29.04
CA PRO A 182 -4.38 -3.95 29.32
C PRO A 182 -3.33 -3.78 30.42
N THR A 183 -2.39 -2.87 30.21
CA THR A 183 -1.47 -2.42 31.26
C THR A 183 -1.95 -1.07 31.76
N LEU A 184 -2.35 -1.01 33.03
CA LEU A 184 -2.82 0.22 33.67
C LEU A 184 -1.66 0.83 34.46
N SER A 185 -1.29 2.06 34.12
CA SER A 185 -0.38 2.88 34.91
C SER A 185 -1.13 4.09 35.45
N LEU A 186 -1.19 4.23 36.76
CA LEU A 186 -1.69 5.44 37.40
C LEU A 186 -0.60 6.50 37.38
N THR A 187 -0.96 7.72 36.98
CA THR A 187 -0.07 8.88 37.06
C THR A 187 -0.73 9.89 37.98
N ASN A 188 -0.02 10.31 39.03
CA ASN A 188 -0.46 11.29 40.01
C ASN A 188 -1.76 10.95 40.77
N LEU A 189 -2.06 9.66 40.96
CA LEU A 189 -3.15 9.19 41.80
C LEU A 189 -2.65 8.09 42.73
N THR A 190 -3.05 8.13 44.00
CA THR A 190 -2.87 7.02 44.94
C THR A 190 -4.09 6.09 44.93
N TRP A 191 -3.93 4.84 45.36
CA TRP A 191 -5.02 3.86 45.38
C TRP A 191 -6.20 4.32 46.28
N ASP A 192 -5.87 4.99 47.38
CA ASP A 192 -6.85 5.57 48.30
C ASP A 192 -7.72 6.66 47.62
N GLU A 193 -7.15 7.46 46.71
CA GLU A 193 -7.88 8.48 45.94
C GLU A 193 -8.84 7.88 44.91
N LEU A 194 -8.60 6.63 44.50
CA LEU A 194 -9.52 5.86 43.66
C LEU A 194 -10.62 5.16 44.48
N GLY A 195 -10.59 5.26 45.81
CA GLY A 195 -11.52 4.57 46.70
C GLY A 195 -11.31 3.06 46.74
N VAL A 196 -10.08 2.60 46.50
CA VAL A 196 -9.73 1.18 46.42
C VAL A 196 -8.59 0.88 47.40
N GLU A 197 -8.83 -0.03 48.35
CA GLU A 197 -7.85 -0.35 49.41
C GLU A 197 -6.66 -1.15 48.88
N VAL A 198 -6.85 -1.99 47.85
CA VAL A 198 -5.79 -2.85 47.30
C VAL A 198 -5.79 -2.79 45.77
N LYS A 199 -4.60 -2.74 45.16
CA LYS A 199 -4.41 -2.81 43.70
C LYS A 199 -5.20 -3.94 43.03
N ASN A 200 -5.33 -5.08 43.72
CA ASN A 200 -6.02 -6.27 43.24
C ASN A 200 -7.51 -6.00 43.00
N ASP A 201 -8.16 -5.21 43.85
CA ASP A 201 -9.60 -4.91 43.75
C ASP A 201 -9.92 -4.15 42.46
N LEU A 202 -9.09 -3.15 42.09
CA LEU A 202 -9.29 -2.42 40.84
C LEU A 202 -9.08 -3.34 39.63
N THR A 203 -8.04 -4.18 39.68
CA THR A 203 -7.80 -5.13 38.59
C THR A 203 -8.90 -6.18 38.49
N GLU A 204 -9.41 -6.71 39.59
CA GLU A 204 -10.50 -7.69 39.60
C GLU A 204 -11.80 -7.11 39.08
N VAL A 205 -12.15 -5.87 39.44
CA VAL A 205 -13.33 -5.19 38.88
C VAL A 205 -13.17 -4.97 37.39
N ILE A 206 -12.00 -4.52 36.93
CA ILE A 206 -11.77 -4.26 35.51
C ILE A 206 -11.76 -5.57 34.71
N TYR A 207 -11.08 -6.62 35.19
CA TYR A 207 -11.04 -7.93 34.52
C TYR A 207 -12.33 -8.74 34.67
N GLY A 208 -13.12 -8.50 35.72
CA GLY A 208 -14.39 -9.18 35.97
C GLY A 208 -15.57 -8.59 35.18
N HIS A 209 -15.48 -7.33 34.77
CA HIS A 209 -16.55 -6.63 34.04
C HIS A 209 -16.25 -6.33 32.56
N TRP A 210 -15.05 -6.64 32.05
CA TRP A 210 -14.67 -6.45 30.64
C TRP A 210 -14.43 -7.76 29.89
#